data_AF-A0A6N2ECQ6-F1
#
_entry.id   AF-A0A6N2ECQ6-F1
#
_cell.length_a   1.000
_cell.length_b   1.000
_cell.length_c   1.000
_cell.angle_alpha   90.00
_cell.angle_beta   90.00
_cell.angle_gamma   90.00
#
_symmetry.space_group_name_H-M   'P 1'
#
loop_
_entity.id
_entity.type
_entity.pdbx_description
1 polymer ?
#
loop_
_entity_poly.entity_id
_entity_poly.type
_entity_poly.pdbx_seq_one_letter_code
_entity_poly.pdbx_strand_id
1 'polypeptide(L)' 'MSGYTRPLARLIDQFERLPGIGPRTAQRLALHLLRQP' A
#
# COMPACT_ATOMS: atom_id res chain seq x y z
N MET A 1 -11.47 4.81 -6.63
CA MET A 1 -10.20 4.10 -6.91
C MET A 1 -10.53 2.66 -7.31
N SER A 2 -10.88 2.46 -8.58
CA SER A 2 -11.13 1.14 -9.16
C SER A 2 -9.77 0.49 -9.48
N GLY A 3 -9.43 -0.63 -8.81
CA GLY A 3 -8.39 -1.54 -9.33
C GLY A 3 -7.35 -2.14 -8.38
N TYR A 4 -7.53 -2.16 -7.05
CA TYR A 4 -6.68 -2.99 -6.19
C TYR A 4 -7.42 -4.22 -5.69
N THR A 5 -6.74 -5.37 -5.71
CA THR A 5 -7.20 -6.58 -5.02
C THR A 5 -7.43 -6.26 -3.54
N ARG A 6 -8.49 -6.85 -2.96
CA ARG A 6 -8.89 -6.62 -1.56
C ARG A 6 -7.73 -6.66 -0.53
N PRO A 7 -6.76 -7.60 -0.61
CA PRO A 7 -5.61 -7.60 0.29
C PRO A 7 -4.63 -6.44 0.06
N LEU A 8 -4.43 -6.01 -1.19
CA LEU A 8 -3.54 -4.89 -1.51
C LEU A 8 -4.10 -3.57 -0.97
N ALA A 9 -5.41 -3.35 -1.09
CA ALA A 9 -6.06 -2.18 -0.51
C ALA A 9 -5.85 -2.11 1.01
N ARG A 10 -6.04 -3.23 1.72
CA ARG A 10 -5.79 -3.29 3.18
C ARG A 10 -4.34 -2.99 3.53
N LEU A 11 -3.39 -3.48 2.73
CA LEU A 11 -1.96 -3.24 2.97
C LEU A 11 -1.61 -1.75 2.83
N ILE A 12 -2.16 -1.10 1.81
CA ILE A 12 -2.02 0.35 1.60
C ILE A 12 -2.63 1.11 2.78
N ASP A 13 -3.86 0.76 3.20
CA ASP A 13 -4.51 1.38 4.35
C ASP A 13 -3.69 1.24 5.63
N GLN A 14 -3.03 0.09 5.87
CA GLN A 14 -2.16 -0.07 7.04
C GLN A 14 -0.91 0.82 6.96
N PHE A 15 -0.30 0.96 5.77
CA PHE A 15 0.85 1.83 5.60
C PHE A 15 0.50 3.30 5.76
N GLU A 16 -0.67 3.75 5.35
CA GLU A 16 -1.15 5.13 5.53
C GLU A 16 -1.35 5.51 7.01
N ARG A 17 -1.53 4.53 7.91
CA ARG A 17 -1.66 4.78 9.36
C ARG A 17 -0.32 5.11 10.01
N LEU A 18 0.80 4.93 9.31
CA LEU A 18 2.12 5.23 9.84
C LEU A 18 2.40 6.73 9.75
N PRO A 19 2.91 7.36 10.82
CA PRO A 19 3.21 8.78 10.82
C PRO A 19 4.26 9.09 9.74
N GLY A 20 3.94 10.04 8.86
CA GLY A 20 4.83 10.44 7.74
C GLY A 20 4.68 9.60 6.46
N ILE A 21 3.77 8.62 6.41
CA ILE A 21 3.48 7.86 5.19
C ILE A 21 2.15 8.30 4.59
N GLY A 22 2.22 9.01 3.46
CA GLY A 22 1.04 9.37 2.67
C GLY A 22 0.61 8.28 1.69
N PRO A 23 -0.58 8.44 1.06
CA PRO A 23 -1.19 7.43 0.17
C PRO A 23 -0.30 6.98 -0.99
N ARG A 24 0.43 7.92 -1.58
CA ARG A 24 1.38 7.63 -2.68
C ARG A 24 2.56 6.78 -2.23
N THR A 25 3.05 7.00 -1.01
CA THR A 25 4.15 6.24 -0.43
C THR A 25 3.68 4.86 0.02
N ALA A 26 2.50 4.77 0.65
CA ALA A 26 1.87 3.52 1.05
C ALA A 26 1.63 2.59 -0.14
N GLN A 27 1.10 3.11 -1.25
CA GLN A 27 0.94 2.37 -2.50
C GLN A 27 2.28 1.84 -3.04
N ARG A 28 3.33 2.69 -3.03
CA ARG A 28 4.66 2.29 -3.50
C ARG A 28 5.27 1.19 -2.65
N LEU A 29 5.13 1.26 -1.34
CA LEU A 29 5.61 0.23 -0.41
C LEU A 29 4.86 -1.09 -0.60
N ALA A 30 3.54 -1.04 -0.74
CA ALA A 30 2.73 -2.22 -0.96
C ALA A 30 3.09 -2.94 -2.27
N LEU A 31 3.28 -2.19 -3.37
CA LEU A 31 3.74 -2.74 -4.64
C LEU A 31 5.19 -3.22 -4.61
N HIS A 32 6.05 -2.62 -3.78
CA HIS A 32 7.42 -3.07 -3.59
C HIS A 32 7.46 -4.45 -2.93
N LEU A 33 6.67 -4.67 -1.87
CA LEU A 33 6.57 -5.96 -1.19
C LEU A 33 6.09 -7.08 -2.11
N LEU A 34 5.11 -6.81 -2.99
CA LEU A 34 4.65 -7.79 -3.98
C LEU A 34 5.70 -8.15 -5.04
N ARG A 35 6.74 -7.34 -5.17
CA ARG A 35 7.86 -7.56 -6.10
C ARG A 35 9.09 -8.16 -5.42
N GLN A 36 9.08 -8.30 -4.09
CA GLN A 36 10.16 -9.00 -3.38
C GLN A 36 9.92 -10.52 -3.49
N PRO A 37 10.97 -11.31 -3.78
CA PRO A 37 10.87 -12.77 -3.87
C PRO A 37 10.56 -13.42 -2.51
#